data_AF-A0A5C5XM72-F1
#
_entry.id   AF-A0A5C5XM72-F1
#
_cell.length_a   1.000
_cell.length_b   1.000
_cell.length_c   1.000
_cell.angle_alpha   90.00
_cell.angle_beta   90.00
_cell.angle_gamma   90.00
#
_symmetry.space_group_name_H-M   'P 1'
#
loop_
_entity.id
_entity.type
_entity.pdbx_description
1 polymer ?
#
loop_
_entity_poly.entity_id
_entity_poly.type
_entity_poly.pdbx_seq_one_letter_code
_entity_poly.pdbx_strand_id
1 'polypeptide(L)'
;MEMITQNHIYLSKRLRVLLPVGHGENTPECVATAVKNLMALGFGLKETLIERLRTLDDAQISAWYQSVLPILQEMVGAHRKFTPMYPNFPHQVMEASEAELFFNAMTHYFGFHLSDALGDPNLVVLPNYDKEDRPSLEEFHELRWIDLGSEDDFNSIFTKLVAANGSLSETDKEILGWFVNNRDVETLLPPQIPQKETLATLIALMDDKELLVGHIKTATDVLRVAVAMSGGDVSLAEPSKFRSFSKRERRFLLDCLEHSGNSCTEDMLRWKERWVRLGERLHPGDFKRRFPLSLTAFGILRNNLPYKTYNAKVERSIIDGDTTEALILLSQRPGEFARRLDHLLRECSESAKVLQSFMKVADQVSTPVLLQAWGHFRGRDAINHRAFFPKGNAAKVQLTDKPLPQLPEETIQAVANGIRQVLVQRFSKLPSLGHCFIDARLKQQIVPFSQRSASRALNTVARGSWFNLPDGDTVRFFCWWKNINSSDDWQSRGLPQE
;
A
#
# COMPACT_ATOMS: atom_id res chain seq x y z
N MET A 1 4.79 21.99 6.07
CA MET A 1 3.79 20.93 5.88
C MET A 1 2.67 21.26 6.85
N GLU A 2 1.51 21.70 6.37
CA GLU A 2 0.38 21.99 7.27
C GLU A 2 0.03 20.70 8.03
N MET A 3 -0.22 20.82 9.34
CA MET A 3 -0.64 19.67 10.14
C MET A 3 -2.00 19.19 9.65
N ILE A 4 -2.12 17.88 9.45
CA ILE A 4 -3.38 17.25 9.08
C ILE A 4 -4.44 17.53 10.16
N THR A 5 -5.63 18.00 9.75
CA THR A 5 -6.73 18.37 10.66
C THR A 5 -7.88 17.38 10.57
N GLN A 6 -8.77 17.37 11.58
CA GLN A 6 -9.99 16.56 11.55
C GLN A 6 -10.81 16.75 10.26
N ASN A 7 -11.02 18.00 9.83
CA ASN A 7 -11.76 18.30 8.60
C ASN A 7 -11.02 17.76 7.36
N HIS A 8 -9.69 17.86 7.32
CA HIS A 8 -8.91 17.31 6.22
C HIS A 8 -9.07 15.78 6.12
N ILE A 9 -9.01 15.07 7.26
CA ILE A 9 -9.20 13.62 7.32
C ILE A 9 -10.61 13.26 6.86
N TYR A 10 -11.64 13.92 7.40
CA TYR A 10 -13.01 13.49 7.16
C TYR A 10 -13.48 13.81 5.73
N LEU A 11 -13.11 14.96 5.19
CA LEU A 11 -13.38 15.34 3.80
C LEU A 11 -12.66 14.41 2.83
N SER A 12 -11.36 14.15 3.04
CA SER A 12 -10.58 13.31 2.12
C SER A 12 -11.00 11.83 2.14
N LYS A 13 -11.48 11.31 3.28
CA LYS A 13 -11.86 9.88 3.43
C LYS A 13 -13.33 9.59 3.18
N ARG A 14 -14.22 10.53 3.46
CA ARG A 14 -15.67 10.30 3.44
C ARG A 14 -16.49 11.39 2.77
N LEU A 15 -15.89 12.53 2.39
CA LEU A 15 -16.61 13.74 1.98
C LEU A 15 -17.65 14.15 3.04
N ARG A 16 -17.23 14.21 4.30
CA ARG A 16 -18.09 14.59 5.43
C ARG A 16 -17.40 15.61 6.32
N VAL A 17 -18.21 16.35 7.08
CA VAL A 17 -17.75 17.29 8.10
C VAL A 17 -18.48 17.06 9.43
N LEU A 18 -17.82 17.42 10.53
CA LEU A 18 -18.45 17.50 11.85
C LEU A 18 -18.78 18.94 12.15
N LEU A 19 -20.02 19.21 12.52
CA LEU A 19 -20.50 20.51 12.93
C LEU A 19 -21.30 20.37 14.22
N PRO A 20 -21.13 21.25 15.21
CA PRO A 20 -21.99 21.27 16.39
C PRO A 20 -23.43 21.62 16.01
N VAL A 21 -24.40 21.26 16.85
CA VAL A 21 -25.75 21.82 16.73
C VAL A 21 -25.67 23.28 17.16
N GLY A 22 -26.09 24.20 16.31
CA GLY A 22 -26.15 25.61 16.67
C GLY A 22 -27.50 25.99 17.28
N HIS A 23 -27.51 27.15 17.93
CA HIS A 23 -28.70 27.81 18.44
C HIS A 23 -28.81 29.25 17.90
N GLY A 24 -28.03 29.57 16.86
CA GLY A 24 -27.97 30.89 16.26
C GLY A 24 -28.97 31.03 15.12
N GLU A 25 -29.24 32.27 14.75
CA GLU A 25 -29.91 32.61 13.49
C GLU A 25 -28.86 33.09 12.49
N ASN A 26 -28.96 32.64 11.24
CA ASN A 26 -28.15 33.14 10.12
C ASN A 26 -29.02 33.68 9.00
N THR A 27 -28.36 34.39 8.09
CA THR A 27 -28.96 34.80 6.84
C THR A 27 -28.92 33.65 5.82
N PRO A 28 -30.03 33.30 5.16
CA PRO A 28 -30.04 32.31 4.07
C PRO A 28 -29.00 32.60 2.98
N GLU A 29 -28.70 33.89 2.76
CA GLU A 29 -27.68 34.39 1.84
C GLU A 29 -26.28 33.90 2.19
N CYS A 30 -25.94 33.80 3.48
CA CYS A 30 -24.62 33.33 3.92
C CYS A 30 -24.40 31.85 3.54
N VAL A 31 -25.38 30.99 3.83
CA VAL A 31 -25.33 29.57 3.47
C VAL A 31 -25.32 29.40 1.94
N ALA A 32 -26.17 30.15 1.22
CA ALA A 32 -26.23 30.10 -0.24
C ALA A 32 -24.90 30.53 -0.90
N THR A 33 -24.24 31.55 -0.34
CA THR A 33 -22.92 32.02 -0.80
C THR A 33 -21.86 30.94 -0.63
N ALA A 34 -21.81 30.28 0.54
CA ALA A 34 -20.89 29.17 0.77
C ALA A 34 -21.14 28.02 -0.22
N VAL A 35 -22.40 27.60 -0.42
CA VAL A 35 -22.76 26.55 -1.37
C VAL A 35 -22.30 26.90 -2.79
N LYS A 36 -22.60 28.11 -3.26
CA LYS A 36 -22.22 28.55 -4.62
C LYS A 36 -20.71 28.53 -4.84
N ASN A 37 -19.93 28.97 -3.85
CA ASN A 37 -18.47 28.95 -3.95
C ASN A 37 -17.90 27.52 -4.00
N LEU A 38 -18.48 26.59 -3.23
CA LEU A 38 -18.06 25.19 -3.26
C LEU A 38 -18.48 24.47 -4.54
N MET A 39 -19.62 24.84 -5.14
CA MET A 39 -20.05 24.34 -6.45
C MET A 39 -19.07 24.70 -7.56
N ALA A 40 -18.45 25.89 -7.49
CA ALA A 40 -17.39 26.28 -8.43
C ALA A 40 -16.13 25.38 -8.35
N LEU A 41 -15.97 24.63 -7.25
CA LEU A 41 -14.92 23.61 -7.08
C LEU A 41 -15.41 22.19 -7.37
N GLY A 42 -16.65 22.02 -7.85
CA GLY A 42 -17.26 20.71 -8.15
C GLY A 42 -17.80 19.97 -6.93
N PHE A 43 -18.14 20.68 -5.84
CA PHE A 43 -18.73 20.09 -4.63
C PHE A 43 -20.12 20.64 -4.33
N GLY A 44 -21.06 19.75 -3.97
CA GLY A 44 -22.38 20.11 -3.47
C GLY A 44 -22.50 19.80 -1.98
N LEU A 45 -23.49 20.38 -1.29
CA LEU A 45 -23.81 20.04 0.10
C LEU A 45 -25.13 19.26 0.16
N LYS A 46 -25.18 18.18 0.94
CA LYS A 46 -26.44 17.47 1.18
C LYS A 46 -27.37 18.26 2.11
N GLU A 47 -28.65 17.94 2.03
CA GLU A 47 -29.73 18.57 2.82
C GLU A 47 -29.42 18.56 4.32
N THR A 48 -29.01 17.42 4.88
CA THR A 48 -28.58 17.24 6.27
C THR A 48 -27.53 18.26 6.73
N LEU A 49 -26.57 18.60 5.86
CA LEU A 49 -25.52 19.56 6.15
C LEU A 49 -26.02 21.00 6.01
N ILE A 50 -26.85 21.27 4.99
CA ILE A 50 -27.48 22.59 4.82
C ILE A 50 -28.36 22.91 6.02
N GLU A 51 -29.21 21.98 6.45
CA GLU A 51 -30.04 22.11 7.65
C GLU A 51 -29.20 22.38 8.89
N ARG A 52 -28.05 21.69 9.04
CA ARG A 52 -27.14 21.94 10.15
C ARG A 52 -26.53 23.33 10.10
N LEU A 53 -26.07 23.78 8.92
CA LEU A 53 -25.52 25.12 8.74
C LEU A 53 -26.55 26.20 9.07
N ARG A 54 -27.84 25.99 8.76
CA ARG A 54 -28.96 26.89 9.09
C ARG A 54 -29.18 27.10 10.61
N THR A 55 -28.57 26.27 11.46
CA THR A 55 -28.64 26.43 12.93
C THR A 55 -27.48 27.24 13.52
N LEU A 56 -26.44 27.51 12.73
CA LEU A 56 -25.23 28.23 13.16
C LEU A 56 -25.38 29.74 12.92
N ASP A 57 -24.61 30.57 13.62
CA ASP A 57 -24.52 32.00 13.28
C ASP A 57 -23.55 32.26 12.10
N ASP A 58 -23.61 33.48 11.53
CA ASP A 58 -22.80 33.87 10.36
C ASP A 58 -21.27 33.78 10.63
N ALA A 59 -20.83 33.99 11.87
CA ALA A 59 -19.41 33.89 12.23
C ALA A 59 -18.95 32.43 12.26
N GLN A 60 -19.78 31.52 12.78
CA GLN A 60 -19.56 30.08 12.78
C GLN A 60 -19.54 29.52 11.35
N ILE A 61 -20.45 29.96 10.47
CA ILE A 61 -20.44 29.56 9.06
C ILE A 61 -19.17 30.04 8.38
N SER A 62 -18.76 31.29 8.62
CA SER A 62 -17.54 31.86 8.06
C SER A 62 -16.29 31.09 8.51
N ALA A 63 -16.21 30.73 9.80
CA ALA A 63 -15.11 29.94 10.34
C ALA A 63 -15.07 28.51 9.76
N TRP A 64 -16.23 27.86 9.64
CA TRP A 64 -16.34 26.56 8.97
C TRP A 64 -15.88 26.66 7.51
N TYR A 65 -16.39 27.64 6.76
CA TYR A 65 -16.05 27.85 5.36
C TYR A 65 -14.54 28.07 5.17
N GLN A 66 -13.93 28.93 5.99
CA GLN A 66 -12.48 29.16 5.99
C GLN A 66 -11.68 27.89 6.32
N SER A 67 -12.24 26.97 7.13
CA SER A 67 -11.59 25.71 7.46
C SER A 67 -11.68 24.66 6.33
N VAL A 68 -12.76 24.66 5.53
CA VAL A 68 -12.99 23.62 4.50
C VAL A 68 -12.53 24.05 3.11
N LEU A 69 -12.61 25.33 2.77
CA LEU A 69 -12.27 25.83 1.44
C LEU A 69 -10.84 25.46 1.01
N PRO A 70 -9.79 25.69 1.83
CA PRO A 70 -8.41 25.35 1.43
C PRO A 70 -8.24 23.86 1.15
N ILE A 71 -8.88 23.01 1.94
CA ILE A 71 -8.85 21.54 1.80
C ILE A 71 -9.47 21.13 0.46
N LEU A 72 -10.64 21.67 0.14
CA LEU A 72 -11.35 21.34 -1.10
C LEU A 72 -10.59 21.86 -2.34
N GLN A 73 -9.98 23.05 -2.25
CA GLN A 73 -9.07 23.58 -3.27
C GLN A 73 -7.84 22.68 -3.45
N GLU A 74 -7.30 22.12 -2.37
CA GLU A 74 -6.20 21.16 -2.45
C GLU A 74 -6.61 19.88 -3.18
N MET A 75 -7.78 19.33 -2.84
CA MET A 75 -8.32 18.09 -3.42
C MET A 75 -8.52 18.16 -4.94
N VAL A 76 -8.77 19.35 -5.50
CA VAL A 76 -8.92 19.57 -6.94
C VAL A 76 -7.72 20.23 -7.60
N GLY A 77 -6.67 20.55 -6.85
CA GLY A 77 -5.49 21.25 -7.37
C GLY A 77 -5.67 22.77 -7.57
N ALA A 78 -6.82 23.34 -7.23
CA ALA A 78 -7.10 24.78 -7.33
C ALA A 78 -6.28 25.65 -6.37
N HIS A 79 -5.65 25.04 -5.35
CA HIS A 79 -4.66 25.72 -4.49
C HIS A 79 -3.40 26.15 -5.26
N ARG A 80 -3.13 25.57 -6.44
CA ARG A 80 -1.98 25.92 -7.28
C ARG A 80 -2.39 26.90 -8.36
N LYS A 81 -1.63 27.99 -8.47
CA LYS A 81 -1.71 28.87 -9.63
C LYS A 81 -0.86 28.29 -10.76
N PHE A 82 -1.51 27.79 -11.80
CA PHE A 82 -0.82 27.31 -12.99
C PHE A 82 -0.66 28.44 -14.00
N THR A 83 0.59 28.77 -14.34
CA THR A 83 0.93 29.69 -15.43
C THR A 83 1.49 28.86 -16.58
N PRO A 84 0.68 28.53 -17.61
CA PRO A 84 1.17 27.80 -18.77
C PRO A 84 2.22 28.62 -19.53
N MET A 85 3.24 27.96 -20.06
CA MET A 85 4.25 28.58 -20.93
C MET A 85 3.61 29.18 -22.21
N TYR A 86 2.57 28.51 -22.71
CA TYR A 86 1.77 28.95 -23.85
C TYR A 86 0.30 29.12 -23.42
N PRO A 87 -0.13 30.33 -23.00
CA PRO A 87 -1.47 30.57 -22.47
C PRO A 87 -2.59 30.31 -23.49
N ASN A 88 -2.29 30.39 -24.79
CA ASN A 88 -3.26 30.24 -25.88
C ASN A 88 -3.08 28.90 -26.64
N PHE A 89 -2.50 27.89 -25.99
CA PHE A 89 -2.41 26.53 -26.54
C PHE A 89 -3.81 25.95 -26.92
N PRO A 90 -3.95 25.24 -28.06
CA PRO A 90 -2.89 24.80 -28.98
C PRO A 90 -2.55 25.78 -30.11
N HIS A 91 -3.44 26.69 -30.49
CA HIS A 91 -3.28 27.55 -31.67
C HIS A 91 -1.98 28.34 -31.67
N GLN A 92 -1.63 28.92 -30.52
CA GLN A 92 -0.38 29.65 -30.32
C GLN A 92 0.86 28.86 -30.74
N VAL A 93 0.93 27.58 -30.39
CA VAL A 93 2.10 26.74 -30.71
C VAL A 93 2.07 26.32 -32.18
N MET A 94 0.88 26.14 -32.75
CA MET A 94 0.72 25.79 -34.16
C MET A 94 1.06 26.96 -35.10
N GLU A 95 0.85 28.19 -34.64
CA GLU A 95 1.12 29.42 -35.41
C GLU A 95 2.55 29.94 -35.20
N ALA A 96 3.20 29.60 -34.09
CA ALA A 96 4.57 30.00 -33.80
C ALA A 96 5.57 29.37 -34.78
N SER A 97 6.62 30.13 -35.11
CA SER A 97 7.71 29.61 -35.93
C SER A 97 8.58 28.61 -35.15
N GLU A 98 9.25 27.69 -35.85
CA GLU A 98 10.22 26.77 -35.20
C GLU A 98 11.31 27.51 -34.42
N ALA A 99 11.79 28.64 -34.95
CA ALA A 99 12.81 29.46 -34.30
C ALA A 99 12.31 30.07 -32.98
N GLU A 100 11.07 30.55 -32.94
CA GLU A 100 10.44 31.07 -31.73
C GLU A 100 10.27 29.97 -30.67
N LEU A 101 9.72 28.82 -31.06
CA LEU A 101 9.57 27.68 -30.15
C LEU A 101 10.92 27.21 -29.60
N PHE A 102 11.95 27.18 -30.45
CA PHE A 102 13.32 26.85 -30.05
C PHE A 102 13.88 27.87 -29.04
N PHE A 103 13.73 29.17 -29.30
CA PHE A 103 14.22 30.22 -28.41
C PHE A 103 13.47 30.23 -27.06
N ASN A 104 12.16 30.03 -27.09
CA ASN A 104 11.33 29.89 -25.89
C ASN A 104 11.77 28.70 -25.04
N ALA A 105 12.03 27.54 -25.67
CA ALA A 105 12.54 26.37 -24.96
C ALA A 105 13.92 26.64 -24.36
N MET A 106 14.86 27.19 -25.14
CA MET A 106 16.21 27.51 -24.67
C MET A 106 16.19 28.47 -23.48
N THR A 107 15.42 29.56 -23.56
CA THR A 107 15.34 30.56 -22.48
C THR A 107 14.70 29.98 -21.23
N HIS A 108 13.67 29.15 -21.38
CA HIS A 108 13.04 28.44 -20.26
C HIS A 108 14.02 27.49 -19.55
N TYR A 109 14.76 26.66 -20.30
CA TYR A 109 15.76 25.75 -19.73
C TYR A 109 16.95 26.48 -19.11
N PHE A 110 17.43 27.55 -19.74
CA PHE A 110 18.48 28.39 -19.16
C PHE A 110 18.01 29.06 -17.87
N GLY A 111 16.73 29.43 -17.78
CA GLY A 111 16.11 29.92 -16.56
C GLY A 111 16.22 28.94 -15.39
N PHE A 112 16.01 27.63 -15.64
CA PHE A 112 16.19 26.61 -14.60
C PHE A 112 17.64 26.47 -14.14
N HIS A 113 18.60 26.51 -15.08
CA HIS A 113 20.02 26.52 -14.72
C HIS A 113 20.36 27.73 -13.84
N LEU A 114 19.78 28.90 -14.14
CA LEU A 114 19.95 30.11 -13.35
C LEU A 114 19.28 29.99 -11.96
N SER A 115 18.09 29.41 -11.90
CA SER A 115 17.39 29.06 -10.64
C SER A 115 18.28 28.22 -9.74
N ASP A 116 18.89 27.16 -10.27
CA ASP A 116 19.77 26.25 -9.52
C ASP A 116 21.05 26.97 -9.07
N ALA A 117 21.68 27.75 -9.96
CA ALA A 117 22.88 28.51 -9.64
C ALA A 117 22.65 29.57 -8.56
N LEU A 118 21.45 30.13 -8.49
CA LEU A 118 21.06 31.14 -7.49
C LEU A 118 20.39 30.53 -6.25
N GLY A 119 20.03 29.25 -6.28
CA GLY A 119 19.24 28.59 -5.25
C GLY A 119 17.82 29.16 -5.08
N ASP A 120 17.25 29.77 -6.12
CA ASP A 120 15.89 30.34 -6.11
C ASP A 120 14.91 29.47 -6.90
N PRO A 121 14.16 28.57 -6.23
CA PRO A 121 13.23 27.66 -6.90
C PRO A 121 12.00 28.36 -7.50
N ASN A 122 11.79 29.66 -7.25
CA ASN A 122 10.67 30.42 -7.81
C ASN A 122 11.06 31.14 -9.11
N LEU A 123 12.33 31.12 -9.49
CA LEU A 123 12.80 31.74 -10.73
C LEU A 123 12.43 30.87 -11.93
N VAL A 124 11.31 31.20 -12.56
CA VAL A 124 10.85 30.56 -13.80
C VAL A 124 10.81 31.60 -14.91
N VAL A 125 11.62 31.40 -15.95
CA VAL A 125 11.60 32.23 -17.15
C VAL A 125 10.54 31.68 -18.10
N LEU A 126 9.50 32.48 -18.37
CA LEU A 126 8.44 32.15 -19.33
C LEU A 126 8.40 33.24 -20.42
N PRO A 127 8.07 32.87 -21.66
CA PRO A 127 7.84 33.85 -22.71
C PRO A 127 6.61 34.70 -22.37
N ASN A 128 6.66 35.98 -22.72
CA ASN A 128 5.58 36.92 -22.45
C ASN A 128 4.55 36.87 -23.59
N TYR A 129 3.33 36.47 -23.26
CA TYR A 129 2.21 36.41 -24.20
C TYR A 129 0.95 36.95 -23.56
N ASP A 130 0.16 37.67 -24.35
CA ASP A 130 -1.17 38.10 -23.92
C ASP A 130 -2.11 36.89 -23.91
N LYS A 131 -2.78 36.68 -22.77
CA LYS A 131 -3.76 35.61 -22.63
C LYS A 131 -5.08 36.06 -23.25
N GLU A 132 -5.58 35.30 -24.20
CA GLU A 132 -6.89 35.55 -24.80
C GLU A 132 -8.01 35.14 -23.84
N ASP A 133 -9.09 35.93 -23.83
CA ASP A 133 -10.30 35.59 -23.12
C ASP A 133 -10.96 34.37 -23.77
N ARG A 134 -11.25 33.37 -22.94
CA ARG A 134 -11.92 32.14 -23.37
C ARG A 134 -13.35 32.14 -22.83
N PRO A 135 -14.34 31.69 -23.61
CA PRO A 135 -15.67 31.47 -23.08
C PRO A 135 -15.58 30.49 -21.90
N SER A 136 -16.42 30.71 -20.89
CA SER A 136 -16.52 29.77 -19.77
C SER A 136 -16.92 28.40 -20.31
N LEU A 137 -16.23 27.36 -19.87
CA LEU A 137 -16.60 25.99 -20.19
C LEU A 137 -17.95 25.70 -19.52
N GLU A 138 -18.98 25.44 -20.32
CA GLU A 138 -20.27 24.90 -19.85
C GLU A 138 -20.15 23.40 -19.56
N GLU A 139 -19.20 23.00 -18.72
CA GLU A 139 -19.10 21.62 -18.25
C GLU A 139 -19.90 21.47 -16.95
N PHE A 140 -21.06 20.82 -17.05
CA PHE A 140 -21.78 20.33 -15.89
C PHE A 140 -20.96 19.23 -15.23
N HIS A 141 -20.23 19.60 -14.17
CA HIS A 141 -19.53 18.63 -13.35
C HIS A 141 -20.56 17.88 -12.51
N GLU A 142 -20.51 16.54 -12.52
CA GLU A 142 -21.19 15.76 -11.49
C GLU A 142 -20.63 16.18 -10.12
N LEU A 143 -21.48 16.84 -9.32
CA LEU A 143 -21.06 17.35 -8.02
C LEU A 143 -20.74 16.20 -7.08
N ARG A 144 -19.62 16.33 -6.37
CA ARG A 144 -19.29 15.46 -5.24
C ARG A 144 -19.98 16.01 -3.99
N TRP A 145 -20.92 15.25 -3.44
CA TRP A 145 -21.77 15.69 -2.34
C TRP A 145 -21.10 15.53 -0.98
N ILE A 146 -20.93 16.64 -0.26
CA ILE A 146 -20.46 16.69 1.13
C ILE A 146 -21.65 16.53 2.08
N ASP A 147 -21.52 15.64 3.05
CA ASP A 147 -22.58 15.28 3.98
C ASP A 147 -22.21 15.65 5.43
N LEU A 148 -23.22 15.72 6.30
CA LEU A 148 -23.01 15.84 7.74
C LEU A 148 -22.60 14.47 8.29
N GLY A 149 -21.52 14.46 9.08
CA GLY A 149 -21.01 13.25 9.71
C GLY A 149 -21.34 13.10 11.19
N SER A 150 -20.86 12.00 11.78
CA SER A 150 -20.92 11.74 13.23
C SER A 150 -19.55 11.34 13.77
N GLU A 151 -19.33 11.53 15.07
CA GLU A 151 -18.09 11.12 15.74
C GLU A 151 -17.82 9.62 15.56
N ASP A 152 -18.85 8.77 15.64
CA ASP A 152 -18.72 7.32 15.44
C ASP A 152 -18.26 6.97 14.01
N ASP A 153 -18.83 7.62 12.99
CA ASP A 153 -18.42 7.39 11.61
C ASP A 153 -16.99 7.89 11.36
N PHE A 154 -16.62 9.03 11.95
CA PHE A 154 -15.26 9.57 11.90
C PHE A 154 -14.26 8.61 12.57
N ASN A 155 -14.56 8.14 13.78
CA ASN A 155 -13.75 7.14 14.49
C ASN A 155 -13.66 5.81 13.73
N SER A 156 -14.69 5.43 12.98
CA SER A 156 -14.66 4.24 12.13
C SER A 156 -13.56 4.29 11.06
N ILE A 157 -13.06 5.48 10.69
CA ILE A 157 -11.93 5.64 9.77
C ILE A 157 -10.69 4.96 10.37
N PHE A 158 -10.36 5.24 11.62
CA PHE A 158 -9.23 4.62 12.31
C PHE A 158 -9.37 3.09 12.33
N THR A 159 -10.51 2.58 12.81
CA THR A 159 -10.75 1.13 12.90
C THR A 159 -10.61 0.44 11.55
N LYS A 160 -11.13 1.05 10.47
CA LYS A 160 -11.03 0.51 9.10
C LYS A 160 -9.61 0.57 8.54
N LEU A 161 -8.83 1.60 8.87
CA LEU A 161 -7.42 1.69 8.45
C LEU A 161 -6.58 0.62 9.15
N VAL A 162 -6.76 0.44 10.46
CA VAL A 162 -6.02 -0.58 11.24
C VAL A 162 -6.43 -2.00 10.83
N ALA A 163 -7.70 -2.23 10.51
CA ALA A 163 -8.21 -3.53 10.06
C ALA A 163 -7.92 -3.84 8.58
N ALA A 164 -7.28 -2.93 7.84
CA ALA A 164 -7.01 -3.12 6.42
C ALA A 164 -6.00 -4.26 6.19
N ASN A 165 -6.30 -5.12 5.20
CA ASN A 165 -5.42 -6.22 4.80
C ASN A 165 -4.23 -5.78 3.93
N GLY A 166 -4.26 -4.57 3.38
CA GLY A 166 -3.23 -4.01 2.52
C GLY A 166 -2.25 -3.09 3.27
N SER A 167 -1.11 -2.78 2.65
CA SER A 167 -0.22 -1.71 3.13
C SER A 167 -0.92 -0.36 3.07
N LEU A 168 -0.64 0.49 4.06
CA LEU A 168 -1.16 1.85 4.14
C LEU A 168 -0.33 2.82 3.29
N SER A 169 -0.99 3.83 2.71
CA SER A 169 -0.31 4.96 2.08
C SER A 169 0.37 5.85 3.13
N GLU A 170 1.32 6.71 2.72
CA GLU A 170 1.95 7.66 3.66
C GLU A 170 0.92 8.59 4.32
N THR A 171 -0.05 9.09 3.55
CA THR A 171 -1.15 9.89 4.10
C THR A 171 -1.98 9.09 5.12
N ASP A 172 -2.20 7.80 4.90
CA ASP A 172 -2.92 6.97 5.89
C ASP A 172 -2.12 6.79 7.19
N LYS A 173 -0.79 6.71 7.11
CA LYS A 173 0.08 6.67 8.30
C LYS A 173 0.04 7.99 9.07
N GLU A 174 0.01 9.12 8.37
CA GLU A 174 -0.18 10.44 8.98
C GLU A 174 -1.55 10.54 9.68
N ILE A 175 -2.60 10.02 9.05
CA ILE A 175 -3.94 9.93 9.65
C ILE A 175 -3.92 9.07 10.92
N LEU A 176 -3.27 7.91 10.90
CA LEU A 176 -3.11 7.09 12.10
C LEU A 176 -2.39 7.87 13.21
N GLY A 177 -1.30 8.57 12.89
CA GLY A 177 -0.59 9.43 13.84
C GLY A 177 -1.49 10.51 14.44
N TRP A 178 -2.34 11.14 13.62
CA TRP A 178 -3.31 12.10 14.10
C TRP A 178 -4.31 11.48 15.09
N PHE A 179 -4.87 10.31 14.78
CA PHE A 179 -5.81 9.63 15.67
C PHE A 179 -5.16 9.26 17.01
N VAL A 180 -3.96 8.68 16.99
CA VAL A 180 -3.23 8.30 18.21
C VAL A 180 -2.97 9.50 19.11
N ASN A 181 -2.69 10.67 18.52
CA ASN A 181 -2.39 11.88 19.27
C ASN A 181 -3.63 12.67 19.75
N ASN A 182 -4.81 12.43 19.16
CA ASN A 182 -6.00 13.28 19.38
C ASN A 182 -7.22 12.52 19.90
N ARG A 183 -7.21 11.18 19.89
CA ARG A 183 -8.34 10.34 20.28
C ARG A 183 -7.88 9.21 21.19
N ASP A 184 -8.81 8.68 21.99
CA ASP A 184 -8.60 7.42 22.69
C ASP A 184 -8.74 6.26 21.70
N VAL A 185 -7.62 5.91 21.08
CA VAL A 185 -7.57 4.87 20.05
C VAL A 185 -7.72 3.46 20.63
N GLU A 186 -7.53 3.26 21.94
CA GLU A 186 -7.62 1.94 22.57
C GLU A 186 -9.02 1.36 22.42
N THR A 187 -10.04 2.21 22.59
CA THR A 187 -11.46 1.84 22.38
C THR A 187 -11.82 1.60 20.91
N LEU A 188 -10.98 2.06 19.98
CA LEU A 188 -11.21 1.99 18.53
C LEU A 188 -10.46 0.85 17.85
N LEU A 189 -9.61 0.13 18.59
CA LEU A 189 -8.81 -0.97 18.05
C LEU A 189 -9.71 -2.10 17.54
N PRO A 190 -9.51 -2.58 16.30
CA PRO A 190 -10.20 -3.76 15.82
C PRO A 190 -9.66 -5.02 16.52
N PRO A 191 -10.45 -6.10 16.58
CA PRO A 191 -10.02 -7.36 17.21
C PRO A 191 -8.84 -8.03 16.48
N GLN A 192 -8.59 -7.65 15.22
CA GLN A 192 -7.48 -8.17 14.42
C GLN A 192 -6.79 -7.05 13.66
N ILE A 193 -5.46 -7.10 13.65
CA ILE A 193 -4.59 -6.24 12.83
C ILE A 193 -3.88 -7.16 11.83
N PRO A 194 -4.46 -7.38 10.65
CA PRO A 194 -3.96 -8.38 9.71
C PRO A 194 -2.61 -7.98 9.09
N GLN A 195 -2.43 -6.69 8.80
CA GLN A 195 -1.22 -6.20 8.15
C GLN A 195 -0.10 -5.88 9.15
N LYS A 196 1.08 -6.49 8.93
CA LYS A 196 2.22 -6.41 9.87
C LYS A 196 2.96 -5.09 9.84
N GLU A 197 2.98 -4.41 8.70
CA GLU A 197 3.52 -3.05 8.59
C GLU A 197 2.68 -2.07 9.42
N THR A 198 1.35 -2.14 9.28
CA THR A 198 0.40 -1.33 10.05
C THR A 198 0.54 -1.57 11.56
N LEU A 199 0.63 -2.84 11.98
CA LEU A 199 0.86 -3.20 13.38
C LEU A 199 2.14 -2.54 13.93
N ALA A 200 3.25 -2.64 13.19
CA ALA A 200 4.52 -2.07 13.63
C ALA A 200 4.49 -0.54 13.70
N THR A 201 3.87 0.12 12.72
CA THR A 201 3.66 1.58 12.76
C THR A 201 2.81 1.98 13.96
N LEU A 202 1.71 1.26 14.24
CA LEU A 202 0.83 1.56 15.36
C LEU A 202 1.54 1.39 16.71
N ILE A 203 2.31 0.32 16.91
CA ILE A 203 3.12 0.11 18.12
C ILE A 203 4.15 1.22 18.30
N ALA A 204 4.74 1.72 17.21
CA ALA A 204 5.71 2.82 17.30
C ALA A 204 5.06 4.16 17.70
N LEU A 205 3.80 4.38 17.33
CA LEU A 205 3.05 5.60 17.63
C LEU A 205 2.41 5.60 19.03
N MET A 206 1.91 4.45 19.50
CA MET A 206 1.20 4.35 20.77
C MET A 206 2.14 4.35 21.98
N ASP A 207 1.72 4.98 23.08
CA ASP A 207 2.45 4.95 24.35
C ASP A 207 2.33 3.59 25.05
N ASP A 208 1.11 3.07 25.19
CA ASP A 208 0.83 1.73 25.72
C ASP A 208 0.98 0.67 24.62
N LYS A 209 2.22 0.21 24.44
CA LYS A 209 2.61 -0.78 23.42
C LYS A 209 2.19 -2.18 23.84
N GLU A 210 2.00 -2.38 25.15
CA GLU A 210 1.71 -3.65 25.77
C GLU A 210 0.35 -4.21 25.32
N LEU A 211 -0.62 -3.34 25.01
CA LEU A 211 -1.92 -3.71 24.42
C LEU A 211 -1.82 -4.48 23.10
N LEU A 212 -0.76 -4.24 22.33
CA LEU A 212 -0.60 -4.81 20.99
C LEU A 212 0.35 -6.01 20.93
N VAL A 213 0.94 -6.42 22.06
CA VAL A 213 1.89 -7.54 22.13
C VAL A 213 1.26 -8.83 21.59
N GLY A 214 -0.03 -9.08 21.89
CA GLY A 214 -0.74 -10.26 21.43
C GLY A 214 -0.87 -10.39 19.90
N HIS A 215 -0.64 -9.30 19.14
CA HIS A 215 -0.66 -9.31 17.68
C HIS A 215 0.71 -9.59 17.03
N ILE A 216 1.80 -9.51 17.81
CA ILE A 216 3.16 -9.81 17.38
C ILE A 216 3.35 -11.33 17.43
N LYS A 217 3.64 -11.96 16.29
CA LYS A 217 3.68 -13.42 16.18
C LYS A 217 5.05 -13.98 15.81
N THR A 218 5.88 -13.19 15.15
CA THR A 218 7.14 -13.66 14.56
C THR A 218 8.28 -12.72 14.87
N ALA A 219 9.52 -13.22 14.78
CA ALA A 219 10.70 -12.38 14.93
C ALA A 219 10.70 -11.25 13.89
N THR A 220 10.26 -11.52 12.65
CA THR A 220 10.17 -10.47 11.61
C THR A 220 9.23 -9.33 12.02
N ASP A 221 8.14 -9.62 12.74
CA ASP A 221 7.26 -8.57 13.28
C ASP A 221 7.99 -7.71 14.32
N VAL A 222 8.76 -8.33 15.22
CA VAL A 222 9.63 -7.61 16.19
C VAL A 222 10.64 -6.72 15.48
N LEU A 223 11.27 -7.21 14.40
CA LEU A 223 12.20 -6.42 13.60
C LEU A 223 11.49 -5.20 12.99
N ARG A 224 10.29 -5.36 12.43
CA ARG A 224 9.50 -4.25 11.88
C ARG A 224 9.16 -3.21 12.94
N VAL A 225 8.79 -3.65 14.15
CA VAL A 225 8.52 -2.74 15.26
C VAL A 225 9.76 -1.93 15.63
N ALA A 226 10.92 -2.58 15.77
CA ALA A 226 12.18 -1.88 16.05
C ALA A 226 12.56 -0.86 14.95
N VAL A 227 12.29 -1.20 13.68
CA VAL A 227 12.48 -0.30 12.54
C VAL A 227 11.51 0.88 12.59
N ALA A 228 10.22 0.64 12.85
CA ALA A 228 9.20 1.67 12.96
C ALA A 228 9.52 2.65 14.11
N MET A 229 9.91 2.13 15.28
CA MET A 229 10.35 2.94 16.43
C MET A 229 11.59 3.80 16.14
N SER A 230 12.35 3.46 15.09
CA SER A 230 13.53 4.20 14.63
C SER A 230 13.26 5.09 13.41
N GLY A 231 12.01 5.19 12.95
CA GLY A 231 11.63 5.98 11.77
C GLY A 231 12.10 5.40 10.43
N GLY A 232 12.39 4.10 10.36
CA GLY A 232 12.87 3.44 9.14
C GLY A 232 11.74 2.82 8.29
N ASP A 233 12.14 2.20 7.17
CA ASP A 233 11.23 1.50 6.26
C ASP A 233 10.72 0.18 6.85
N VAL A 234 9.49 0.21 7.37
CA VAL A 234 8.78 -0.92 7.98
C VAL A 234 8.55 -2.08 7.00
N SER A 235 8.62 -1.84 5.70
CA SER A 235 8.52 -2.90 4.68
C SER A 235 9.74 -3.82 4.66
N LEU A 236 10.84 -3.39 5.30
CA LEU A 236 12.16 -4.01 5.29
C LEU A 236 12.81 -4.08 3.90
N ALA A 237 12.34 -3.29 2.92
CA ALA A 237 13.01 -3.22 1.62
C ALA A 237 14.38 -2.57 1.81
N GLU A 238 14.41 -1.39 2.43
CA GLU A 238 15.65 -0.67 2.70
C GLU A 238 16.27 -1.05 4.06
N PRO A 239 17.60 -1.07 4.19
CA PRO A 239 18.27 -1.15 5.49
C PRO A 239 17.88 0.05 6.38
N SER A 240 17.78 -0.17 7.70
CA SER A 240 17.41 0.88 8.65
C SER A 240 18.49 1.10 9.70
N LYS A 241 18.70 2.36 10.08
CA LYS A 241 19.55 2.73 11.22
C LYS A 241 18.70 2.70 12.49
N PHE A 242 19.13 1.91 13.48
CA PHE A 242 18.44 1.84 14.76
C PHE A 242 18.90 2.95 15.70
N ARG A 243 17.94 3.65 16.31
CA ARG A 243 18.21 4.59 17.40
C ARG A 243 18.60 3.86 18.69
N SER A 244 19.01 4.61 19.69
CA SER A 244 19.12 4.08 21.04
C SER A 244 17.72 3.80 21.61
N PHE A 245 17.56 2.64 22.25
CA PHE A 245 16.33 2.22 22.91
C PHE A 245 16.45 2.36 24.43
N SER A 246 15.40 2.85 25.08
CA SER A 246 15.31 2.90 26.53
C SER A 246 15.34 1.49 27.14
N LYS A 247 15.65 1.36 28.43
CA LYS A 247 15.63 0.06 29.11
C LYS A 247 14.23 -0.60 29.06
N ARG A 248 13.15 0.19 29.04
CA ARG A 248 11.77 -0.33 28.88
C ARG A 248 11.57 -0.88 27.48
N GLU A 249 11.95 -0.14 26.44
CA GLU A 249 11.84 -0.55 25.04
C GLU A 249 12.68 -1.79 24.72
N ARG A 250 13.93 -1.86 25.22
CA ARG A 250 14.78 -3.05 25.06
C ARG A 250 14.13 -4.29 25.65
N ARG A 251 13.57 -4.18 26.86
CA ARG A 251 12.83 -5.28 27.49
C ARG A 251 11.61 -5.67 26.67
N PHE A 252 10.82 -4.70 26.22
CA PHE A 252 9.64 -4.95 25.40
C PHE A 252 9.98 -5.74 24.12
N LEU A 253 10.96 -5.28 23.35
CA LEU A 253 11.36 -5.94 22.10
C LEU A 253 11.93 -7.35 22.33
N LEU A 254 12.74 -7.54 23.37
CA LEU A 254 13.27 -8.85 23.72
C LEU A 254 12.20 -9.80 24.26
N ASP A 255 11.22 -9.29 25.02
CA ASP A 255 10.09 -10.07 25.51
C ASP A 255 9.22 -10.56 24.35
N CYS A 256 8.95 -9.70 23.36
CA CYS A 256 8.25 -10.09 22.13
C CYS A 256 9.05 -11.13 21.33
N LEU A 257 10.38 -10.98 21.27
CA LEU A 257 11.25 -11.92 20.55
C LEU A 257 11.29 -13.30 21.24
N GLU A 258 11.34 -13.32 22.56
CA GLU A 258 11.34 -14.55 23.37
C GLU A 258 10.09 -15.39 23.09
N HIS A 259 8.95 -14.75 22.84
CA HIS A 259 7.66 -15.38 22.59
C HIS A 259 7.32 -15.52 21.09
N SER A 260 8.27 -15.25 20.17
CA SER A 260 8.05 -15.30 18.71
C SER A 260 8.01 -16.72 18.11
N GLY A 261 7.85 -17.76 18.94
CA GLY A 261 7.67 -19.15 18.52
C GLY A 261 8.92 -19.83 17.94
N ASN A 262 8.74 -21.08 17.49
CA ASN A 262 9.84 -21.98 17.13
C ASN A 262 10.61 -21.59 15.84
N SER A 263 10.05 -20.70 15.00
CA SER A 263 10.73 -20.20 13.79
C SER A 263 11.64 -19.00 14.04
N CYS A 264 11.72 -18.50 15.28
CA CYS A 264 12.43 -17.26 15.64
C CYS A 264 13.85 -17.18 15.04
N THR A 265 14.71 -18.17 15.29
CA THR A 265 16.08 -18.17 14.76
C THR A 265 16.12 -18.24 13.23
N GLU A 266 15.25 -19.00 12.58
CA GLU A 266 15.17 -19.08 11.11
C GLU A 266 14.76 -17.72 10.50
N ASP A 267 13.77 -17.08 11.10
CA ASP A 267 13.31 -15.75 10.70
C ASP A 267 14.40 -14.69 10.92
N MET A 268 15.17 -14.82 12.00
CA MET A 268 16.32 -13.96 12.26
C MET A 268 17.43 -14.15 11.22
N LEU A 269 17.76 -15.39 10.85
CA LEU A 269 18.77 -15.70 9.84
C LEU A 269 18.42 -15.11 8.46
N ARG A 270 17.12 -15.03 8.10
CA ARG A 270 16.66 -14.39 6.85
C ARG A 270 17.11 -12.92 6.74
N TRP A 271 17.26 -12.24 7.87
CA TRP A 271 17.64 -10.84 7.97
C TRP A 271 18.88 -10.64 8.86
N LYS A 272 19.82 -11.60 8.79
CA LYS A 272 20.95 -11.74 9.73
C LYS A 272 21.64 -10.40 10.06
N GLU A 273 22.09 -9.67 9.04
CA GLU A 273 22.85 -8.44 9.27
C GLU A 273 22.02 -7.37 9.99
N ARG A 274 20.72 -7.26 9.69
CA ARG A 274 19.82 -6.32 10.39
C ARG A 274 19.66 -6.71 11.86
N TRP A 275 19.56 -8.01 12.14
CA TRP A 275 19.49 -8.50 13.51
C TRP A 275 20.78 -8.31 14.28
N VAL A 276 21.95 -8.53 13.67
CA VAL A 276 23.24 -8.26 14.34
C VAL A 276 23.29 -6.80 14.78
N ARG A 277 22.91 -5.85 13.90
CA ARG A 277 22.85 -4.41 14.24
C ARG A 277 21.80 -4.09 15.30
N LEU A 278 20.63 -4.72 15.27
CA LEU A 278 19.62 -4.53 16.30
C LEU A 278 20.10 -5.06 17.66
N GLY A 279 20.78 -6.21 17.66
CA GLY A 279 21.36 -6.83 18.86
C GLY A 279 22.38 -5.93 19.57
N GLU A 280 23.16 -5.15 18.81
CA GLU A 280 24.06 -4.11 19.34
C GLU A 280 23.32 -3.04 20.15
N ARG A 281 22.05 -2.74 19.82
CA ARG A 281 21.21 -1.76 20.54
C ARG A 281 20.36 -2.39 21.65
N LEU A 282 19.97 -3.65 21.52
CA LEU A 282 19.13 -4.34 22.50
C LEU A 282 19.91 -4.87 23.70
N HIS A 283 21.19 -5.20 23.52
CA HIS A 283 22.04 -5.79 24.56
C HIS A 283 21.38 -7.01 25.24
N PRO A 284 21.03 -8.08 24.50
CA PRO A 284 20.31 -9.24 25.05
C PRO A 284 21.03 -9.90 26.24
N GLY A 285 22.37 -9.79 26.31
CA GLY A 285 23.18 -10.31 27.41
C GLY A 285 22.83 -9.72 28.78
N ASP A 286 22.39 -8.45 28.84
CA ASP A 286 21.97 -7.77 30.08
C ASP A 286 20.75 -8.46 30.71
N PHE A 287 19.97 -9.19 29.90
CA PHE A 287 18.71 -9.81 30.27
C PHE A 287 18.73 -11.35 30.15
N LYS A 288 19.91 -11.98 30.15
CA LYS A 288 20.11 -13.42 29.91
C LYS A 288 19.22 -14.36 30.75
N ARG A 289 18.87 -13.99 31.98
CA ARG A 289 17.99 -14.79 32.85
C ARG A 289 16.52 -14.72 32.43
N ARG A 290 16.10 -13.61 31.82
CA ARG A 290 14.71 -13.35 31.44
C ARG A 290 14.44 -13.75 29.98
N PHE A 291 15.43 -13.58 29.09
CA PHE A 291 15.29 -13.84 27.66
C PHE A 291 16.37 -14.81 27.13
N PRO A 292 16.47 -16.04 27.68
CA PRO A 292 17.49 -17.00 27.28
C PRO A 292 17.37 -17.44 25.81
N LEU A 293 16.16 -17.64 25.26
CA LEU A 293 15.98 -18.10 23.88
C LEU A 293 16.43 -17.04 22.88
N SER A 294 16.05 -15.78 23.14
CA SER A 294 16.49 -14.63 22.35
C SER A 294 18.00 -14.51 22.34
N LEU A 295 18.64 -14.65 23.52
CA LEU A 295 20.09 -14.60 23.64
C LEU A 295 20.77 -15.71 22.83
N THR A 296 20.25 -16.94 22.90
CA THR A 296 20.76 -18.07 22.10
C THR A 296 20.62 -17.80 20.60
N ALA A 297 19.49 -17.28 20.14
CA ALA A 297 19.28 -16.94 18.74
C ALA A 297 20.29 -15.87 18.26
N PHE A 298 20.49 -14.79 19.03
CA PHE A 298 21.54 -13.80 18.74
C PHE A 298 22.95 -14.40 18.72
N GLY A 299 23.25 -15.35 19.61
CA GLY A 299 24.52 -16.08 19.64
C GLY A 299 24.78 -16.88 18.36
N ILE A 300 23.75 -17.57 17.85
CA ILE A 300 23.82 -18.30 16.58
C ILE A 300 24.16 -17.35 15.42
N LEU A 301 23.44 -16.22 15.33
CA LEU A 301 23.64 -15.22 14.26
C LEU A 301 25.03 -14.58 14.31
N ARG A 302 25.48 -14.16 15.50
CA ARG A 302 26.73 -13.42 15.67
C ARG A 302 27.97 -14.30 15.44
N ASN A 303 27.89 -15.56 15.84
CA ASN A 303 29.01 -16.49 15.77
C ASN A 303 28.95 -17.42 14.54
N ASN A 304 27.99 -17.24 13.63
CA ASN A 304 27.77 -18.09 12.47
C ASN A 304 27.65 -19.59 12.82
N LEU A 305 26.98 -19.91 13.92
CA LEU A 305 26.84 -21.30 14.33
C LEU A 305 25.93 -22.07 13.34
N PRO A 306 26.23 -23.34 13.05
CA PRO A 306 25.38 -24.16 12.19
C PRO A 306 23.94 -24.24 12.71
N TYR A 307 22.96 -24.03 11.84
CA TYR A 307 21.54 -24.12 12.17
C TYR A 307 20.76 -24.82 11.06
N LYS A 308 20.08 -25.92 11.42
CA LYS A 308 19.24 -26.68 10.47
C LYS A 308 17.87 -26.02 10.35
N THR A 309 17.69 -25.22 9.30
CA THR A 309 16.42 -24.53 8.99
C THR A 309 15.32 -25.53 8.62
N TYR A 310 14.07 -25.08 8.67
CA TYR A 310 12.93 -25.90 8.27
C TYR A 310 13.05 -26.32 6.81
N ASN A 311 13.38 -25.37 5.92
CA ASN A 311 13.57 -25.66 4.50
C ASN A 311 14.71 -26.67 4.28
N ALA A 312 15.82 -26.58 5.02
CA ALA A 312 16.89 -27.56 4.91
C ALA A 312 16.45 -28.98 5.30
N LYS A 313 15.57 -29.11 6.30
CA LYS A 313 14.97 -30.41 6.66
C LYS A 313 14.07 -30.95 5.55
N VAL A 314 13.18 -30.11 5.01
CA VAL A 314 12.28 -30.52 3.91
C VAL A 314 13.06 -30.92 2.65
N GLU A 315 14.05 -30.11 2.23
CA GLU A 315 14.90 -30.46 1.08
C GLU A 315 15.61 -31.79 1.30
N ARG A 316 16.12 -32.01 2.51
CA ARG A 316 16.80 -33.26 2.84
C ARG A 316 15.86 -34.46 2.72
N SER A 317 14.63 -34.36 3.24
CA SER A 317 13.62 -35.43 3.12
C SER A 317 13.26 -35.72 1.66
N ILE A 318 13.15 -34.69 0.81
CA ILE A 318 12.87 -34.89 -0.63
C ILE A 318 14.05 -35.57 -1.32
N ILE A 319 15.29 -35.14 -1.07
CA ILE A 319 16.51 -35.73 -1.65
C ILE A 319 16.67 -37.19 -1.22
N ASP A 320 16.39 -37.49 0.06
CA ASP A 320 16.49 -38.84 0.61
C ASP A 320 15.30 -39.74 0.17
N GLY A 321 14.33 -39.21 -0.58
CA GLY A 321 13.14 -39.94 -1.02
C GLY A 321 12.10 -40.20 0.08
N ASP A 322 12.26 -39.61 1.27
CA ASP A 322 11.34 -39.76 2.40
C ASP A 322 10.13 -38.84 2.23
N THR A 323 9.19 -39.30 1.41
CA THR A 323 7.92 -38.62 1.14
C THR A 323 7.11 -38.44 2.42
N THR A 324 7.19 -39.36 3.38
CA THR A 324 6.37 -39.29 4.60
C THR A 324 6.84 -38.15 5.50
N GLU A 325 8.15 -38.06 5.76
CA GLU A 325 8.71 -36.96 6.57
C GLU A 325 8.51 -35.60 5.89
N ALA A 326 8.69 -35.52 4.57
CA ALA A 326 8.44 -34.29 3.81
C ALA A 326 7.00 -33.80 3.97
N LEU A 327 6.01 -34.72 3.94
CA LEU A 327 4.59 -34.40 4.12
C LEU A 327 4.25 -34.02 5.56
N ILE A 328 4.86 -34.66 6.57
CA ILE A 328 4.70 -34.30 7.98
C ILE A 328 5.18 -32.86 8.21
N LEU A 329 6.37 -32.52 7.70
CA LEU A 329 6.92 -31.18 7.81
C LEU A 329 6.03 -30.17 7.07
N LEU A 330 5.76 -30.38 5.77
CA LEU A 330 5.00 -29.45 4.92
C LEU A 330 3.56 -29.20 5.40
N SER A 331 2.94 -30.18 6.04
CA SER A 331 1.62 -29.99 6.65
C SER A 331 1.63 -28.97 7.80
N GLN A 332 2.78 -28.71 8.43
CA GLN A 332 2.94 -27.65 9.45
C GLN A 332 3.01 -26.24 8.84
N ARG A 333 3.35 -26.13 7.54
CA ARG A 333 3.38 -24.86 6.80
C ARG A 333 2.60 -24.99 5.48
N PRO A 334 1.24 -25.03 5.53
CA PRO A 334 0.40 -25.31 4.35
C PRO A 334 0.65 -24.37 3.16
N GLY A 335 1.00 -23.12 3.42
CA GLY A 335 1.34 -22.16 2.36
C GLY A 335 2.66 -22.47 1.63
N GLU A 336 3.65 -23.06 2.32
CA GLU A 336 4.87 -23.57 1.66
C GLU A 336 4.58 -24.87 0.92
N PHE A 337 3.71 -25.73 1.48
CA PHE A 337 3.21 -26.93 0.81
C PHE A 337 2.54 -26.57 -0.52
N ALA A 338 1.58 -25.64 -0.54
CA ALA A 338 0.91 -25.19 -1.77
C ALA A 338 1.89 -24.74 -2.86
N ARG A 339 2.95 -24.01 -2.48
CA ARG A 339 3.99 -23.52 -3.41
C ARG A 339 4.90 -24.62 -3.95
N ARG A 340 5.03 -25.73 -3.22
CA ARG A 340 5.85 -26.89 -3.57
C ARG A 340 5.02 -28.05 -4.13
N LEU A 341 3.71 -27.92 -4.21
CA LEU A 341 2.81 -29.01 -4.58
C LEU A 341 3.15 -29.61 -5.95
N ASP A 342 3.38 -28.78 -6.96
CA ASP A 342 3.80 -29.23 -8.30
C ASP A 342 5.09 -30.06 -8.26
N HIS A 343 6.09 -29.56 -7.53
CA HIS A 343 7.38 -30.23 -7.37
C HIS A 343 7.21 -31.60 -6.71
N LEU A 344 6.46 -31.67 -5.60
CA LEU A 344 6.22 -32.94 -4.90
C LEU A 344 5.45 -33.94 -5.76
N LEU A 345 4.46 -33.50 -6.54
CA LEU A 345 3.71 -34.38 -7.44
C LEU A 345 4.59 -34.95 -8.57
N ARG A 346 5.68 -34.27 -8.93
CA ARG A 346 6.64 -34.72 -9.94
C ARG A 346 7.72 -35.64 -9.37
N GLU A 347 8.27 -35.31 -8.21
CA GLU A 347 9.43 -36.01 -7.65
C GLU A 347 9.03 -37.21 -6.76
N CYS A 348 7.89 -37.15 -6.08
CA CYS A 348 7.45 -38.23 -5.20
C CYS A 348 6.71 -39.32 -5.98
N SER A 349 7.04 -40.59 -5.73
CA SER A 349 6.37 -41.74 -6.33
C SER A 349 4.90 -41.90 -5.88
N GLU A 350 4.56 -41.42 -4.68
CA GLU A 350 3.21 -41.52 -4.09
C GLU A 350 2.35 -40.25 -4.31
N SER A 351 2.12 -39.84 -5.57
CA SER A 351 1.40 -38.59 -5.91
C SER A 351 0.00 -38.48 -5.27
N ALA A 352 -0.73 -39.59 -5.16
CA ALA A 352 -2.04 -39.64 -4.50
C ALA A 352 -1.96 -39.29 -2.99
N LYS A 353 -0.91 -39.74 -2.31
CA LYS A 353 -0.67 -39.46 -0.88
C LYS A 353 -0.30 -37.99 -0.67
N VAL A 354 0.49 -37.42 -1.58
CA VAL A 354 0.82 -35.98 -1.59
C VAL A 354 -0.46 -35.15 -1.71
N LEU A 355 -1.31 -35.47 -2.70
CA LEU A 355 -2.59 -34.79 -2.91
C LEU A 355 -3.50 -34.90 -1.69
N GLN A 356 -3.68 -36.11 -1.14
CA GLN A 356 -4.51 -36.33 0.03
C GLN A 356 -4.01 -35.53 1.24
N SER A 357 -2.70 -35.49 1.46
CA SER A 357 -2.09 -34.77 2.57
C SER A 357 -2.25 -33.26 2.42
N PHE A 358 -2.08 -32.74 1.20
CA PHE A 358 -2.30 -31.32 0.92
C PHE A 358 -3.76 -30.91 1.16
N MET A 359 -4.73 -31.71 0.68
CA MET A 359 -6.15 -31.37 0.82
C MET A 359 -6.64 -31.34 2.26
N LYS A 360 -5.99 -32.08 3.18
CA LYS A 360 -6.28 -32.01 4.63
C LYS A 360 -5.93 -30.65 5.26
N VAL A 361 -5.04 -29.88 4.64
CA VAL A 361 -4.55 -28.60 5.17
C VAL A 361 -4.79 -27.41 4.22
N ALA A 362 -5.41 -27.65 3.07
CA ALA A 362 -5.62 -26.64 2.04
C ALA A 362 -6.51 -25.48 2.53
N ASP A 363 -7.43 -25.75 3.45
CA ASP A 363 -8.32 -24.75 4.07
C ASP A 363 -7.57 -23.73 4.96
N GLN A 364 -6.33 -24.03 5.34
CA GLN A 364 -5.45 -23.12 6.10
C GLN A 364 -4.58 -22.25 5.18
N VAL A 365 -4.53 -22.54 3.88
CA VAL A 365 -3.74 -21.77 2.90
C VAL A 365 -4.45 -20.46 2.56
N SER A 366 -3.73 -19.35 2.49
CA SER A 366 -4.33 -18.06 2.15
C SER A 366 -4.97 -18.08 0.76
N THR A 367 -6.08 -17.34 0.62
CA THR A 367 -6.85 -17.25 -0.63
C THR A 367 -5.99 -16.88 -1.85
N PRO A 368 -5.08 -15.88 -1.79
CA PRO A 368 -4.23 -15.55 -2.93
C PRO A 368 -3.33 -16.71 -3.38
N VAL A 369 -2.78 -17.48 -2.45
CA VAL A 369 -1.91 -18.61 -2.76
C VAL A 369 -2.71 -19.75 -3.39
N LEU A 370 -3.91 -20.03 -2.88
CA LEU A 370 -4.80 -21.02 -3.49
C LEU A 370 -5.24 -20.61 -4.90
N LEU A 371 -5.58 -19.34 -5.13
CA LEU A 371 -5.93 -18.84 -6.46
C LEU A 371 -4.74 -18.94 -7.45
N GLN A 372 -3.52 -18.65 -6.99
CA GLN A 372 -2.31 -18.82 -7.79
C GLN A 372 -2.07 -20.30 -8.14
N ALA A 373 -2.17 -21.19 -7.16
CA ALA A 373 -2.02 -22.63 -7.37
C ALA A 373 -3.11 -23.15 -8.32
N TRP A 374 -4.37 -22.74 -8.13
CA TRP A 374 -5.47 -23.09 -9.02
C TRP A 374 -5.24 -22.63 -10.47
N GLY A 375 -4.80 -21.37 -10.66
CA GLY A 375 -4.44 -20.84 -11.96
C GLY A 375 -3.28 -21.60 -12.61
N HIS A 376 -2.24 -21.93 -11.83
CA HIS A 376 -1.10 -22.75 -12.27
C HIS A 376 -1.58 -24.10 -12.78
N PHE A 377 -2.31 -24.89 -11.99
CA PHE A 377 -2.74 -26.22 -12.40
C PHE A 377 -3.73 -26.20 -13.57
N ARG A 378 -4.57 -25.16 -13.71
CA ARG A 378 -5.47 -25.03 -14.88
C ARG A 378 -4.76 -24.76 -16.21
N GLY A 379 -3.59 -24.14 -16.18
CA GLY A 379 -2.83 -23.76 -17.37
C GLY A 379 -1.47 -24.45 -17.48
N ARG A 380 -1.20 -25.43 -16.63
CA ARG A 380 0.14 -25.97 -16.36
C ARG A 380 0.86 -26.42 -17.64
N ASP A 381 0.22 -27.31 -18.39
CA ASP A 381 0.85 -27.99 -19.54
C ASP A 381 0.63 -27.24 -20.85
N ALA A 382 -0.13 -26.14 -20.84
CA ALA A 382 -0.26 -25.22 -21.97
C ALA A 382 0.94 -24.26 -22.11
N ILE A 383 1.81 -24.21 -21.09
CA ILE A 383 2.95 -23.28 -21.03
C ILE A 383 4.22 -23.96 -21.54
N ASN A 384 4.66 -23.56 -22.74
CA ASN A 384 5.86 -24.12 -23.38
C ASN A 384 7.17 -23.44 -22.96
N HIS A 385 7.10 -22.23 -22.41
CA HIS A 385 8.27 -21.45 -21.99
C HIS A 385 8.15 -21.05 -20.53
N ARG A 386 9.27 -21.07 -19.78
CA ARG A 386 9.28 -20.61 -18.38
C ARG A 386 10.16 -19.38 -18.24
N ALA A 387 9.62 -18.37 -17.58
CA ALA A 387 10.33 -17.14 -17.24
C ALA A 387 10.73 -17.16 -15.76
N PHE A 388 12.00 -16.86 -15.49
CA PHE A 388 12.52 -16.68 -14.14
C PHE A 388 12.93 -15.23 -13.95
N PHE A 389 12.40 -14.59 -12.91
CA PHE A 389 12.71 -13.22 -12.57
C PHE A 389 13.71 -13.21 -11.40
N PRO A 390 14.99 -12.87 -11.63
CA PRO A 390 15.95 -12.74 -10.54
C PRO A 390 15.46 -11.71 -9.52
N LYS A 391 15.53 -12.08 -8.24
CA LYS A 391 15.08 -11.21 -7.16
C LYS A 391 15.83 -9.88 -7.21
N GLY A 392 15.07 -8.78 -7.26
CA GLY A 392 15.62 -7.41 -7.30
C GLY A 392 16.00 -6.91 -8.69
N ASN A 393 15.88 -7.72 -9.75
CA ASN A 393 16.15 -7.25 -11.11
C ASN A 393 15.23 -7.91 -12.15
N ALA A 394 14.04 -7.36 -12.31
CA ALA A 394 13.06 -7.83 -13.28
C ALA A 394 13.52 -7.69 -14.74
N ALA A 395 14.45 -6.77 -15.03
CA ALA A 395 14.99 -6.57 -16.37
C ALA A 395 15.91 -7.73 -16.82
N LYS A 396 16.43 -8.53 -15.88
CA LYS A 396 17.26 -9.71 -16.17
C LYS A 396 16.45 -11.01 -16.24
N VAL A 397 15.22 -10.94 -16.74
CA VAL A 397 14.37 -12.13 -16.91
C VAL A 397 15.10 -13.20 -17.74
N GLN A 398 15.10 -14.43 -17.24
CA GLN A 398 15.68 -15.59 -17.93
C GLN A 398 14.56 -16.43 -18.51
N LEU A 399 14.61 -16.72 -19.80
CA LEU A 399 13.64 -17.58 -20.48
C LEU A 399 14.25 -18.97 -20.70
N THR A 400 13.46 -20.02 -20.49
CA THR A 400 13.80 -21.37 -20.94
C THR A 400 12.68 -21.94 -21.79
N ASP A 401 13.05 -22.59 -22.88
CA ASP A 401 12.13 -23.31 -23.78
C ASP A 401 11.86 -24.74 -23.32
N LYS A 402 12.41 -25.14 -22.17
CA LYS A 402 12.18 -26.46 -21.59
C LYS A 402 10.91 -26.41 -20.73
N PRO A 403 9.80 -27.08 -21.11
CA PRO A 403 8.61 -27.16 -20.27
C PRO A 403 8.89 -28.00 -19.00
N LEU A 404 7.94 -28.01 -18.07
CA LEU A 404 7.99 -28.93 -16.93
C LEU A 404 7.71 -30.37 -17.39
N PRO A 405 8.21 -31.38 -16.67
CA PRO A 405 7.76 -32.75 -16.85
C PRO A 405 6.23 -32.83 -16.73
N GLN A 406 5.61 -33.57 -17.65
CA GLN A 406 4.17 -33.77 -17.71
C GLN A 406 3.69 -34.50 -16.45
N LEU A 407 2.53 -34.09 -15.95
CA LEU A 407 1.82 -34.82 -14.90
C LEU A 407 0.60 -35.52 -15.53
N PRO A 408 0.10 -36.63 -14.97
CA PRO A 408 -1.15 -37.22 -15.42
C PRO A 408 -2.29 -36.20 -15.36
N GLU A 409 -3.08 -36.08 -16.43
CA GLU A 409 -4.20 -35.14 -16.53
C GLU A 409 -5.20 -35.31 -15.36
N GLU A 410 -5.43 -36.55 -14.94
CA GLU A 410 -6.27 -36.88 -13.78
C GLU A 410 -5.76 -36.21 -12.50
N THR A 411 -4.45 -36.22 -12.26
CA THR A 411 -3.82 -35.56 -11.10
C THR A 411 -4.00 -34.05 -11.16
N ILE A 412 -3.81 -33.45 -12.34
CA ILE A 412 -3.94 -32.00 -12.55
C ILE A 412 -5.38 -31.56 -12.27
N GLN A 413 -6.36 -32.26 -12.84
CA GLN A 413 -7.78 -32.00 -12.63
C GLN A 413 -8.18 -32.22 -11.18
N ALA A 414 -7.69 -33.27 -10.52
CA ALA A 414 -7.98 -33.53 -9.11
C ALA A 414 -7.46 -32.41 -8.19
N VAL A 415 -6.24 -31.91 -8.43
CA VAL A 415 -5.69 -30.77 -7.69
C VAL A 415 -6.52 -29.50 -7.93
N ALA A 416 -6.78 -29.17 -9.21
CA ALA A 416 -7.52 -27.95 -9.56
C ALA A 416 -8.95 -27.95 -9.00
N ASN A 417 -9.65 -29.08 -9.08
CA ASN A 417 -11.00 -29.23 -8.54
C ASN A 417 -11.01 -29.19 -7.01
N GLY A 418 -10.06 -29.85 -6.35
CA GLY A 418 -9.92 -29.81 -4.89
C GLY A 418 -9.66 -28.39 -4.36
N ILE A 419 -8.73 -27.65 -4.96
CA ILE A 419 -8.47 -26.25 -4.59
C ILE A 419 -9.72 -25.38 -4.81
N ARG A 420 -10.41 -25.56 -5.94
CA ARG A 420 -11.67 -24.84 -6.23
C ARG A 420 -12.73 -25.12 -5.18
N GLN A 421 -12.90 -26.38 -4.76
CA GLN A 421 -13.86 -26.77 -3.74
C GLN A 421 -13.57 -26.09 -2.39
N VAL A 422 -12.29 -26.06 -1.98
CA VAL A 422 -11.87 -25.36 -0.75
C VAL A 422 -12.19 -23.87 -0.82
N LEU A 423 -11.92 -23.22 -1.95
CA LEU A 423 -12.24 -21.81 -2.16
C LEU A 423 -13.76 -21.55 -2.11
N VAL A 424 -14.56 -22.37 -2.79
CA VAL A 424 -16.03 -22.26 -2.78
C VAL A 424 -16.58 -22.44 -1.36
N GLN A 425 -16.13 -23.46 -0.62
CA GLN A 425 -16.53 -23.71 0.76
C GLN A 425 -16.11 -22.59 1.72
N ARG A 426 -14.98 -21.94 1.46
CA ARG A 426 -14.53 -20.79 2.23
C ARG A 426 -15.44 -19.60 2.01
N PHE A 427 -15.72 -19.25 0.76
CA PHE A 427 -16.53 -18.08 0.43
C PHE A 427 -18.02 -18.26 0.71
N SER A 428 -18.54 -19.49 0.70
CA SER A 428 -19.94 -19.77 1.05
C SER A 428 -20.29 -19.46 2.51
N LYS A 429 -19.29 -19.26 3.38
CA LYS A 429 -19.47 -18.87 4.79
C LYS A 429 -19.60 -17.35 4.99
N LEU A 430 -19.32 -16.55 3.96
CA LEU A 430 -19.41 -15.09 4.04
C LEU A 430 -20.86 -14.62 3.89
N PRO A 431 -21.21 -13.43 4.41
CA PRO A 431 -22.52 -12.84 4.20
C PRO A 431 -22.90 -12.78 2.71
N SER A 432 -24.17 -13.03 2.41
CA SER A 432 -24.69 -12.92 1.05
C SER A 432 -24.47 -11.51 0.52
N LEU A 433 -23.99 -11.42 -0.72
CA LEU A 433 -23.91 -10.15 -1.45
C LEU A 433 -25.26 -9.74 -2.06
N GLY A 434 -26.30 -10.56 -1.90
CA GLY A 434 -27.62 -10.33 -2.48
C GLY A 434 -27.67 -10.62 -3.99
N HIS A 435 -28.52 -9.90 -4.72
CA HIS A 435 -28.59 -9.98 -6.17
C HIS A 435 -27.42 -9.20 -6.78
N CYS A 436 -26.36 -9.92 -7.16
CA CYS A 436 -25.21 -9.33 -7.84
C CYS A 436 -25.23 -9.62 -9.34
N PHE A 437 -25.01 -8.59 -10.14
CA PHE A 437 -24.67 -8.74 -11.55
C PHE A 437 -23.15 -8.75 -11.69
N ILE A 438 -22.59 -9.81 -12.26
CA ILE A 438 -21.15 -9.90 -12.58
C ILE A 438 -21.00 -9.45 -14.03
N ASP A 439 -20.43 -8.27 -14.22
CA ASP A 439 -20.20 -7.71 -15.54
C ASP A 439 -19.22 -8.59 -16.35
N ALA A 440 -19.61 -8.96 -17.57
CA ALA A 440 -18.79 -9.79 -18.45
C ALA A 440 -17.41 -9.17 -18.75
N ARG A 441 -17.29 -7.84 -18.70
CA ARG A 441 -16.03 -7.10 -18.89
C ARG A 441 -14.99 -7.40 -17.80
N LEU A 442 -15.40 -7.94 -16.65
CA LEU A 442 -14.45 -8.35 -15.60
C LEU A 442 -13.51 -9.47 -16.06
N LYS A 443 -13.86 -10.24 -17.10
CA LYS A 443 -12.94 -11.22 -17.73
C LYS A 443 -11.66 -10.58 -18.30
N GLN A 444 -11.71 -9.27 -18.60
CA GLN A 444 -10.60 -8.50 -19.13
C GLN A 444 -9.78 -7.79 -18.05
N GLN A 445 -10.21 -7.87 -16.79
CA GLN A 445 -9.53 -7.24 -15.65
C GLN A 445 -8.65 -8.27 -14.93
N ILE A 446 -7.41 -7.87 -14.66
CA ILE A 446 -6.50 -8.67 -13.83
C ILE A 446 -6.73 -8.31 -12.36
N VAL A 447 -6.85 -9.32 -11.51
CA VAL A 447 -6.92 -9.11 -10.06
C VAL A 447 -5.51 -8.85 -9.53
N PRO A 448 -5.21 -7.64 -9.01
CA PRO A 448 -3.86 -7.33 -8.52
C PRO A 448 -3.56 -8.12 -7.24
N PHE A 449 -2.38 -8.74 -7.17
CA PHE A 449 -1.95 -9.49 -5.98
C PHE A 449 -1.42 -8.61 -4.84
N SER A 450 -0.99 -7.37 -5.14
CA SER A 450 -0.57 -6.40 -4.14
C SER A 450 -0.88 -4.98 -4.61
N GLN A 451 -1.10 -4.07 -3.65
CA GLN A 451 -1.35 -2.65 -3.90
C GLN A 451 -0.15 -1.76 -3.56
N ARG A 452 1.03 -2.34 -3.26
CA ARG A 452 2.20 -1.58 -2.80
C ARG A 452 2.69 -0.55 -3.83
N SER A 453 2.51 -0.84 -5.12
CA SER A 453 2.85 0.08 -6.22
C SER A 453 1.63 0.84 -6.76
N ALA A 454 0.49 0.83 -6.05
CA ALA A 454 -0.68 1.58 -6.47
C ALA A 454 -0.43 3.08 -6.25
N SER A 455 -0.45 3.86 -7.32
CA SER A 455 -0.41 5.32 -7.23
C SER A 455 -1.80 5.86 -6.95
N ARG A 456 -1.88 7.04 -6.33
CA ARG A 456 -3.13 7.77 -6.19
C ARG A 456 -3.66 8.11 -7.58
N ALA A 457 -4.82 7.57 -7.93
CA ALA A 457 -5.51 7.83 -9.18
C ALA A 457 -7.01 7.92 -8.91
N LEU A 458 -7.76 8.59 -9.79
CA LEU A 458 -9.23 8.59 -9.76
C LEU A 458 -9.76 7.16 -9.96
N ASN A 459 -9.15 6.42 -10.89
CA ASN A 459 -9.43 5.01 -11.17
C ASN A 459 -8.13 4.22 -11.22
N THR A 460 -8.02 3.15 -10.42
CA THR A 460 -6.83 2.29 -10.37
C THR A 460 -7.08 1.02 -11.19
N VAL A 461 -6.21 0.75 -12.17
CA VAL A 461 -6.29 -0.43 -13.02
C VAL A 461 -5.04 -1.28 -12.85
N ALA A 462 -5.18 -2.60 -12.76
CA ALA A 462 -4.05 -3.50 -12.64
C ALA A 462 -3.32 -3.64 -14.00
N ARG A 463 -1.98 -3.68 -13.96
CA ARG A 463 -1.15 -3.88 -15.15
C ARG A 463 -1.57 -5.15 -15.90
N GLY A 464 -1.77 -5.02 -17.21
CA GLY A 464 -2.19 -6.11 -18.10
C GLY A 464 -3.71 -6.30 -18.23
N SER A 465 -4.50 -5.48 -17.55
CA SER A 465 -5.95 -5.40 -17.78
C SER A 465 -6.25 -4.67 -19.08
N TRP A 466 -7.40 -4.98 -19.69
CA TRP A 466 -7.85 -4.40 -20.95
C TRP A 466 -9.13 -3.60 -20.72
N PHE A 467 -9.32 -2.53 -21.48
CA PHE A 467 -10.54 -1.73 -21.45
C PHE A 467 -10.83 -1.17 -22.84
N ASN A 468 -12.11 -1.01 -23.14
CA ASN A 468 -12.54 -0.34 -24.36
C ASN A 468 -12.33 1.16 -24.19
N LEU A 469 -11.71 1.78 -25.18
CA LEU A 469 -11.69 3.23 -25.29
C LEU A 469 -13.01 3.70 -25.93
N PRO A 470 -13.51 4.90 -25.59
CA PRO A 470 -14.60 5.52 -26.32
C PRO A 470 -14.20 5.80 -27.77
N ASP A 471 -15.18 6.02 -28.65
CA ASP A 471 -14.93 6.37 -30.05
C ASP A 471 -14.07 7.64 -30.14
N GLY A 472 -13.02 7.57 -30.97
CA GLY A 472 -12.04 8.64 -31.18
C GLY A 472 -10.77 8.13 -31.83
N ASP A 473 -9.94 9.04 -32.35
CA ASP A 473 -8.66 8.75 -33.01
C ASP A 473 -7.44 9.11 -32.16
N THR A 474 -7.65 9.80 -31.05
CA THR A 474 -6.59 10.42 -30.25
C THR A 474 -6.68 10.02 -28.79
N VAL A 475 -5.59 9.45 -28.25
CA VAL A 475 -5.41 9.24 -26.80
C VAL A 475 -4.38 10.25 -26.29
N ARG A 476 -4.80 11.12 -25.36
CA ARG A 476 -3.89 12.09 -24.73
C ARG A 476 -3.42 11.57 -23.38
N PHE A 477 -2.12 11.33 -23.27
CA PHE A 477 -1.49 11.00 -22.00
C PHE A 477 -1.05 12.28 -21.31
N PHE A 478 -1.50 12.49 -20.07
CA PHE A 478 -0.96 13.52 -19.21
C PHE A 478 0.17 12.92 -18.38
N CYS A 479 1.39 13.40 -18.58
CA CYS A 479 2.55 13.04 -17.77
C CYS A 479 2.95 14.24 -16.91
N TRP A 480 3.07 14.01 -15.61
CA TRP A 480 3.54 15.01 -14.66
C TRP A 480 4.60 14.38 -13.75
N TRP A 481 5.74 15.05 -13.62
CA TRP A 481 6.81 14.64 -12.73
C TRP A 481 6.58 15.23 -11.34
N LYS A 482 6.44 14.36 -10.33
CA LYS A 482 6.37 14.74 -8.91
C LYS A 482 7.64 14.22 -8.22
N ASN A 483 8.17 14.98 -7.26
CA ASN A 483 9.47 14.77 -6.59
C ASN A 483 10.67 15.21 -7.44
N ILE A 484 10.76 16.51 -7.74
CA ILE A 484 12.07 17.14 -7.93
C ILE A 484 12.55 17.46 -6.52
N ASN A 485 13.20 16.49 -5.86
CA ASN A 485 13.93 16.82 -4.64
C ASN A 485 15.14 17.67 -5.06
N SER A 486 15.50 18.67 -4.26
CA SER A 486 16.71 19.48 -4.46
C SER A 486 18.03 18.67 -4.44
N SER A 487 17.96 17.37 -4.12
CA SER A 487 19.09 16.44 -4.09
C SER A 487 19.09 15.41 -5.23
N ASP A 488 18.13 15.45 -6.16
CA ASP A 488 18.17 14.59 -7.35
C ASP A 488 19.18 15.16 -8.34
N ASP A 489 20.43 14.75 -8.15
CA ASP A 489 21.54 15.08 -9.04
C ASP A 489 21.21 14.61 -10.46
N TRP A 490 21.28 15.55 -11.42
CA TRP A 490 20.95 15.36 -12.83
C TRP A 490 21.73 14.19 -13.46
N GLN A 491 22.87 13.81 -12.88
CA GLN A 491 23.71 12.69 -13.30
C GLN A 491 23.04 11.31 -13.22
N SER A 492 21.98 11.17 -12.42
CA SER A 492 21.24 9.90 -12.28
C SER A 492 20.28 9.61 -13.43
N ARG A 493 20.00 10.60 -14.28
CA ARG A 493 19.18 10.42 -15.49
C ARG A 493 20.11 10.08 -16.63
N GLY A 494 20.15 8.78 -16.97
CA GLY A 494 20.93 8.27 -18.09
C GLY A 494 20.65 9.04 -19.38
N LEU A 495 21.53 9.99 -19.68
CA LEU A 495 21.83 10.33 -21.06
C LEU A 495 22.56 9.11 -21.65
N PRO A 496 22.25 8.71 -22.89
CA PRO A 496 23.19 7.89 -23.64
C PRO A 496 24.52 8.65 -23.64
N GLN A 497 25.56 8.05 -23.08
CA GLN A 497 26.91 8.45 -23.41
C GLN A 497 27.07 8.12 -24.90
N GLU A 498 27.18 9.15 -25.75
CA GLU A 498 27.83 8.99 -27.04
C GLU A 498 29.33 8.72 -26.85
#